data_AF-A0A351EZZ3-F1
#
_entry.id   AF-A0A351EZZ3-F1
#
_cell.length_a   1.000
_cell.length_b   1.000
_cell.length_c   1.000
_cell.angle_alpha   90.00
_cell.angle_beta   90.00
_cell.angle_gamma   90.00
#
_symmetry.space_group_name_H-M   'P 1'
#
loop_
_entity.id
_entity.type
_entity.pdbx_description
1 polymer ?
#
loop_
_entity_poly.entity_id
_entity_poly.type
_entity_poly.pdbx_seq_one_letter_code
_entity_poly.pdbx_strand_id
1 'polypeptide(L)'
;GVSEQPFGMEETLEGAKNRVEQLVRTQPSAAFYAGIEGGVAVHEDELFAFAWIVIRNSDGYLSKSQTGHFPLPSRVKMLLEQGIELGHATDQIFELHNSKQDIGAVGALTNQIIIRKDYYVHAVILALIPFLKPDLFSPK
;
A
#
# COMPACT_ATOMS: atom_id res chain seq x y z
N GLY A 1 8.79 10.68 2.01
CA GLY A 1 9.41 10.69 3.34
C GLY A 1 10.03 9.36 3.72
N VAL A 2 10.12 8.40 2.78
CA VAL A 2 10.78 7.09 2.91
C VAL A 2 11.41 6.78 1.55
N SER A 3 12.03 5.61 1.39
CA SER A 3 12.58 5.18 0.10
C SER A 3 11.49 5.04 -0.98
N GLU A 4 11.88 5.12 -2.27
CA GLU A 4 10.96 4.90 -3.40
C GLU A 4 10.41 3.46 -3.43
N GLN A 5 11.17 2.50 -2.89
CA GLN A 5 10.75 1.12 -2.68
C GLN A 5 10.80 0.78 -1.18
N PRO A 6 9.73 1.07 -0.41
CA PRO A 6 9.69 0.75 1.00
C PRO A 6 9.90 -0.75 1.23
N PHE A 7 10.75 -1.07 2.20
CA PHE A 7 11.07 -2.43 2.62
C PHE A 7 10.74 -2.62 4.10
N GLY A 8 9.91 -3.62 4.41
CA GLY A 8 9.40 -3.87 5.75
C GLY A 8 8.07 -3.17 6.03
N MET A 9 7.35 -3.68 7.02
CA MET A 9 6.02 -3.19 7.37
C MET A 9 6.07 -1.80 7.99
N GLU A 10 7.12 -1.51 8.76
CA GLU A 10 7.33 -0.26 9.48
C GLU A 10 7.62 0.90 8.53
N GLU A 11 8.58 0.74 7.61
CA GLU A 11 8.92 1.78 6.63
C GLU A 11 7.72 2.07 5.72
N THR A 12 7.03 1.03 5.26
CA THR A 12 5.86 1.18 4.40
C THR A 12 4.71 1.92 5.12
N LEU A 13 4.48 1.61 6.41
CA LEU A 13 3.49 2.33 7.21
C LEU A 13 3.90 3.79 7.42
N GLU A 14 5.18 4.05 7.65
CA GLU A 14 5.71 5.39 7.82
C GLU A 14 5.57 6.22 6.54
N GLY A 15 5.77 5.62 5.37
CA GLY A 15 5.47 6.24 4.07
C GLY A 15 4.00 6.69 3.98
N ALA A 16 3.07 5.78 4.28
CA ALA A 16 1.64 6.08 4.24
C ALA A 16 1.23 7.20 5.22
N LYS A 17 1.77 7.20 6.44
CA LYS A 17 1.55 8.28 7.43
C LYS A 17 2.12 9.61 6.96
N ASN A 18 3.34 9.61 6.41
CA ASN A 18 3.97 10.82 5.90
C ASN A 18 3.14 11.47 4.79
N ARG A 19 2.50 10.67 3.92
CA ARG A 19 1.55 11.17 2.91
C ARG A 19 0.34 11.84 3.55
N VAL A 20 -0.26 11.21 4.57
CA VAL A 20 -1.39 11.80 5.32
C VAL A 20 -1.00 13.13 5.94
N GLU A 21 0.12 13.18 6.66
CA GLU A 21 0.57 14.40 7.34
C GLU A 21 0.92 15.53 6.35
N GLN A 22 1.46 15.19 5.18
CA GLN A 22 1.66 16.17 4.11
C GLN A 22 0.34 16.74 3.61
N LEU A 23 -0.68 15.90 3.41
CA LEU A 23 -2.01 16.35 2.97
C LEU A 23 -2.68 17.24 4.04
N VAL A 24 -2.58 16.89 5.32
CA VAL A 24 -3.10 17.71 6.43
C VAL A 24 -2.46 19.10 6.44
N ARG A 25 -1.14 19.17 6.22
CA ARG A 25 -0.41 20.46 6.18
C ARG A 25 -0.76 21.31 4.96
N THR A 26 -1.00 20.68 3.82
CA THR A 26 -1.19 21.39 2.53
C THR A 26 -2.65 21.66 2.19
N GLN A 27 -3.59 20.88 2.75
CA GLN A 27 -5.04 21.00 2.55
C GLN A 27 -5.82 20.79 3.85
N PRO A 28 -5.68 21.67 4.86
CA PRO A 28 -6.17 21.44 6.22
C PRO A 28 -7.70 21.35 6.37
N SER A 29 -8.47 21.63 5.32
CA SER A 29 -9.94 21.67 5.35
C SER A 29 -10.63 20.37 4.89
N ALA A 30 -9.89 19.31 4.56
CA ALA A 30 -10.49 18.06 4.15
C ALA A 30 -11.14 17.32 5.35
N ALA A 31 -12.30 16.71 5.11
CA ALA A 31 -12.95 15.85 6.10
C ALA A 31 -12.16 14.56 6.37
N PHE A 32 -11.46 14.08 5.34
CA PHE A 32 -10.63 12.89 5.39
C PHE A 32 -9.34 13.08 4.59
N TYR A 33 -8.29 12.45 5.08
CA TYR A 33 -6.97 12.36 4.46
C TYR A 33 -6.62 10.89 4.31
N ALA A 34 -6.20 10.47 3.11
CA ALA A 34 -5.84 9.09 2.84
C ALA A 34 -4.41 9.00 2.29
N GLY A 35 -3.59 8.21 2.97
CA GLY A 35 -2.25 7.82 2.51
C GLY A 35 -2.26 6.35 2.12
N ILE A 36 -1.75 6.06 0.94
CA ILE A 36 -1.63 4.71 0.38
C ILE A 36 -0.17 4.51 0.01
N GLU A 37 0.48 3.51 0.57
CA GLU A 37 1.88 3.18 0.29
C GLU A 37 2.02 1.70 0.01
N GLY A 38 2.60 1.35 -1.14
CA GLY A 38 2.98 -0.02 -1.45
C GLY A 38 4.37 -0.33 -0.91
N GLY A 39 4.58 -1.56 -0.50
CA GLY A 39 5.86 -2.01 0.02
C GLY A 39 6.05 -3.50 -0.20
N VAL A 40 7.25 -3.95 0.15
CA VAL A 40 7.61 -5.36 0.17
C VAL A 40 8.19 -5.72 1.52
N ALA A 41 8.07 -6.97 1.93
CA ALA A 41 8.73 -7.46 3.12
C ALA A 41 9.06 -8.94 2.95
N VAL A 42 9.96 -9.44 3.79
CA VAL A 42 10.34 -10.85 3.84
C VAL A 42 9.85 -11.43 5.15
N HIS A 43 9.15 -12.56 5.07
CA HIS A 43 8.78 -13.37 6.23
C HIS A 43 9.07 -14.83 5.89
N GLU A 44 9.78 -15.54 6.79
CA GLU A 44 10.19 -16.94 6.56
C GLU A 44 10.84 -17.16 5.18
N ASP A 45 11.77 -16.27 4.80
CA ASP A 45 12.49 -16.23 3.51
C ASP A 45 11.63 -15.96 2.26
N GLU A 46 10.31 -15.83 2.40
CA GLU A 46 9.39 -15.48 1.32
C GLU A 46 9.25 -13.96 1.21
N LEU A 47 9.54 -13.43 0.03
CA LEU A 47 9.27 -12.04 -0.31
C LEU A 47 7.80 -11.90 -0.69
N PHE A 48 7.10 -10.95 -0.07
CA PHE A 48 5.71 -10.62 -0.41
C PHE A 48 5.54 -9.12 -0.64
N ALA A 49 4.55 -8.79 -1.47
CA ALA A 49 4.08 -7.42 -1.67
C ALA A 49 2.80 -7.16 -0.86
N PHE A 50 2.65 -5.91 -0.42
CA PHE A 50 1.48 -5.43 0.28
C PHE A 50 1.38 -3.90 0.16
N ALA A 51 0.30 -3.32 0.70
CA ALA A 51 0.20 -1.89 0.86
C ALA A 51 -0.47 -1.52 2.19
N TRP A 52 -0.03 -0.41 2.78
CA TRP A 52 -0.70 0.23 3.90
C TRP A 52 -1.70 1.27 3.40
N ILE A 53 -2.88 1.28 4.02
CA ILE A 53 -3.85 2.36 3.94
C ILE A 53 -3.90 3.04 5.29
N VAL A 54 -3.68 4.35 5.32
CA VAL A 54 -3.83 5.18 6.51
C VAL A 54 -4.88 6.24 6.20
N ILE A 55 -5.94 6.29 7.01
CA ILE A 55 -6.99 7.30 6.88
C ILE A 55 -7.06 8.09 8.17
N ARG A 56 -7.04 9.41 8.05
CA ARG A 56 -7.24 10.35 9.15
C ARG A 56 -8.46 11.22 8.90
N ASN A 57 -9.34 11.39 9.88
CA ASN A 57 -10.44 12.36 9.78
C ASN A 57 -10.02 13.76 10.26
N SER A 58 -10.90 14.76 10.09
CA SER A 58 -10.68 16.14 10.55
C SER A 58 -10.39 16.26 12.04
N ASP A 59 -10.94 15.36 12.86
CA ASP A 59 -10.75 15.37 14.32
C ASP A 59 -9.41 14.76 14.77
N GLY A 60 -8.63 14.24 13.82
CA GLY A 60 -7.32 13.65 14.08
C GLY A 60 -7.33 12.15 14.39
N TYR A 61 -8.50 11.50 14.38
CA TYR A 61 -8.58 10.04 14.53
C TYR A 61 -7.93 9.37 13.32
N LEU A 62 -7.03 8.43 13.58
CA LEU A 62 -6.23 7.75 12.57
C LEU A 62 -6.54 6.25 12.58
N SER A 63 -7.01 5.75 11.44
CA SER A 63 -7.28 4.34 11.18
C SER A 63 -6.30 3.79 10.16
N LYS A 64 -6.03 2.48 10.24
CA LYS A 64 -5.05 1.79 9.39
C LYS A 64 -5.59 0.44 8.97
N SER A 65 -5.27 0.03 7.76
CA SER A 65 -5.48 -1.33 7.26
C SER A 65 -4.37 -1.69 6.27
N GLN A 66 -4.33 -2.95 5.88
CA GLN A 66 -3.46 -3.42 4.83
C GLN A 66 -4.26 -4.15 3.77
N THR A 67 -3.71 -4.20 2.57
CA THR A 67 -4.12 -5.21 1.59
C THR A 67 -3.70 -6.59 2.07
N GLY A 68 -4.28 -7.65 1.49
CA GLY A 68 -3.75 -9.00 1.69
C GLY A 68 -2.31 -9.11 1.16
N HIS A 69 -1.48 -9.94 1.77
CA HIS A 69 -0.12 -10.17 1.25
C HIS A 69 -0.17 -11.17 0.09
N PHE A 70 0.69 -10.98 -0.92
CA PHE A 70 0.89 -11.98 -1.97
C PHE A 70 2.37 -12.22 -2.26
N PRO A 71 2.77 -13.46 -2.56
CA PRO A 71 4.15 -13.80 -2.79
C PRO A 71 4.67 -13.15 -4.08
N LEU A 72 5.94 -12.79 -4.06
CA LEU A 72 6.69 -12.35 -5.22
C LEU A 72 7.69 -13.43 -5.65
N PRO A 73 7.87 -13.68 -6.96
CA PRO A 73 8.88 -14.62 -7.44
C PRO A 73 10.29 -14.26 -6.94
N SER A 74 11.15 -15.27 -6.73
CA SER A 74 12.56 -15.06 -6.35
C SER A 74 13.33 -14.15 -7.30
N ARG A 75 12.96 -14.14 -8.60
CA ARG A 75 13.52 -13.23 -9.59
C ARG A 75 13.22 -11.75 -9.29
N VAL A 76 12.06 -11.44 -8.72
CA VAL A 76 11.75 -10.07 -8.24
C VAL A 76 12.68 -9.72 -7.08
N LYS A 77 12.88 -10.63 -6.12
CA LYS A 77 13.79 -10.41 -4.98
C LYS A 77 15.20 -10.02 -5.44
N MET A 78 15.77 -10.74 -6.40
CA MET A 78 17.10 -10.41 -6.94
C MET A 78 17.18 -9.02 -7.58
N LEU A 79 16.11 -8.56 -8.25
CA LEU A 79 16.07 -7.23 -8.86
C LEU A 79 15.93 -6.13 -7.80
N LEU A 80 15.12 -6.37 -6.76
CA LEU A 80 14.99 -5.44 -5.63
C LEU A 80 16.32 -5.30 -4.87
N GLU A 81 17.06 -6.39 -4.69
CA GLU A 81 18.41 -6.38 -4.08
C GLU A 81 19.42 -5.59 -4.92
N GLN A 82 19.16 -5.41 -6.22
CA GLN A 82 19.94 -4.54 -7.12
C GLN A 82 19.46 -3.08 -7.12
N GLY A 83 18.48 -2.75 -6.28
CA GLY A 83 17.90 -1.40 -6.16
C GLY A 83 16.83 -1.08 -7.20
N ILE A 84 16.31 -2.08 -7.93
CA ILE A 84 15.22 -1.88 -8.89
C ILE A 84 13.88 -1.87 -8.13
N GLU A 85 13.06 -0.85 -8.36
CA GLU A 85 11.70 -0.74 -7.79
C GLU A 85 10.80 -1.90 -8.26
N LEU A 86 9.88 -2.37 -7.40
CA LEU A 86 8.97 -3.48 -7.68
C LEU A 86 8.20 -3.32 -8.98
N GLY A 87 7.70 -2.12 -9.29
CA GLY A 87 6.98 -1.86 -10.54
C GLY A 87 7.83 -2.15 -11.76
N HIS A 88 9.08 -1.70 -11.75
CA HIS A 88 10.04 -1.95 -12.83
C HIS A 88 10.51 -3.41 -12.87
N ALA A 89 10.73 -4.03 -11.71
CA ALA A 89 11.08 -5.45 -11.62
C ALA A 89 9.96 -6.35 -12.18
N THR A 90 8.70 -6.01 -11.90
CA THR A 90 7.52 -6.70 -12.42
C THR A 90 7.43 -6.55 -13.94
N ASP A 91 7.54 -5.31 -14.45
CA ASP A 91 7.50 -5.04 -15.89
C ASP A 91 8.57 -5.86 -16.64
N GLN A 92 9.80 -5.95 -16.10
CA GLN A 92 10.88 -6.73 -16.68
C GLN A 92 10.62 -8.24 -16.71
N ILE A 93 9.95 -8.80 -15.70
CA ILE A 93 9.73 -10.25 -15.59
C ILE A 93 8.54 -10.69 -16.44
N PHE A 94 7.49 -9.88 -16.48
CA PHE A 94 6.25 -10.21 -17.19
C PHE A 94 6.18 -9.63 -18.59
N GLU A 95 7.26 -9.00 -19.07
CA GLU A 95 7.35 -8.34 -20.38
C GLU A 95 6.22 -7.32 -20.57
N LEU A 96 5.88 -6.59 -19.49
CA LEU A 96 4.85 -5.58 -19.47
C LEU A 96 5.46 -4.18 -19.61
N HIS A 97 4.64 -3.23 -20.08
CA HIS A 97 4.99 -1.82 -20.10
C HIS A 97 4.05 -1.03 -19.18
N ASN A 98 4.61 -0.35 -18.17
CA ASN A 98 3.88 0.53 -17.26
C ASN A 98 2.75 -0.16 -16.48
N SER A 99 2.91 -1.44 -16.13
CA SER A 99 1.86 -2.18 -15.41
C SER A 99 1.50 -1.55 -14.07
N LYS A 100 2.39 -0.74 -13.48
CA LYS A 100 2.14 -0.02 -12.23
C LYS A 100 0.91 0.89 -12.27
N GLN A 101 0.51 1.41 -13.44
CA GLN A 101 -0.64 2.33 -13.53
C GLN A 101 -1.97 1.64 -13.85
N ASP A 102 -1.95 0.35 -14.21
CA ASP A 102 -3.15 -0.38 -14.63
C ASP A 102 -3.37 -1.62 -13.76
N ILE A 103 -2.83 -2.77 -14.17
CA ILE A 103 -3.08 -4.05 -13.51
C ILE A 103 -2.23 -4.30 -12.25
N GLY A 104 -1.05 -3.67 -12.16
CA GLY A 104 -0.05 -3.87 -11.11
C GLY A 104 0.54 -5.29 -11.06
N ALA A 105 1.48 -5.51 -10.15
CA ALA A 105 2.07 -6.83 -9.91
C ALA A 105 1.01 -7.89 -9.55
N VAL A 106 0.00 -7.51 -8.78
CA VAL A 106 -1.12 -8.40 -8.42
C VAL A 106 -1.90 -8.86 -9.66
N GLY A 107 -2.17 -7.97 -10.63
CA GLY A 107 -2.86 -8.33 -11.85
C GLY A 107 -2.01 -9.23 -12.76
N ALA A 108 -0.71 -8.96 -12.86
CA ALA A 108 0.21 -9.83 -13.60
C ALA A 108 0.26 -11.26 -13.01
N LEU A 109 0.36 -11.37 -11.68
CA LEU A 109 0.49 -12.65 -10.98
C LEU A 109 -0.82 -13.44 -10.86
N THR A 110 -1.97 -12.78 -10.96
CA THR A 110 -3.28 -13.42 -10.85
C THR A 110 -3.96 -13.62 -12.21
N ASN A 111 -3.26 -13.46 -13.32
CA ASN A 111 -3.85 -13.50 -14.67
C ASN A 111 -5.05 -12.54 -14.82
N GLN A 112 -4.92 -11.34 -14.25
CA GLN A 112 -5.94 -10.27 -14.23
C GLN A 112 -7.26 -10.64 -13.54
N ILE A 113 -7.30 -11.75 -12.78
CA ILE A 113 -8.47 -12.09 -11.94
C ILE A 113 -8.64 -11.08 -10.82
N ILE A 114 -7.53 -10.59 -10.25
CA ILE A 114 -7.52 -9.47 -9.30
C ILE A 114 -6.68 -8.35 -9.91
N ILE A 115 -7.32 -7.24 -10.26
CA ILE A 115 -6.62 -6.03 -10.70
C ILE A 115 -6.27 -5.12 -9.53
N ARG A 116 -5.33 -4.20 -9.74
CA ARG A 116 -4.85 -3.26 -8.73
C ARG A 116 -6.01 -2.53 -8.02
N LYS A 117 -6.99 -2.02 -8.76
CA LYS A 117 -8.11 -1.30 -8.15
C LYS A 117 -8.83 -2.16 -7.11
N ASP A 118 -9.25 -3.36 -7.49
CA ASP A 118 -10.05 -4.24 -6.62
C ASP A 118 -9.24 -4.67 -5.39
N TYR A 119 -7.96 -4.95 -5.58
CA TYR A 119 -7.01 -5.26 -4.50
C TYR A 119 -6.94 -4.16 -3.43
N TYR A 120 -6.93 -2.88 -3.82
CA TYR A 120 -6.88 -1.77 -2.87
C TYR A 120 -8.25 -1.39 -2.29
N VAL A 121 -9.34 -1.55 -3.05
CA VAL A 121 -10.70 -1.16 -2.61
C VAL A 121 -11.06 -1.81 -1.28
N HIS A 122 -10.82 -3.11 -1.12
CA HIS A 122 -11.13 -3.81 0.13
C HIS A 122 -10.33 -3.24 1.31
N ALA A 123 -9.04 -2.99 1.14
CA ALA A 123 -8.21 -2.41 2.20
C ALA A 123 -8.70 -1.01 2.59
N VAL A 124 -9.07 -0.17 1.62
CA VAL A 124 -9.65 1.16 1.90
C VAL A 124 -10.95 1.04 2.69
N ILE A 125 -11.85 0.13 2.31
CA ILE A 125 -13.09 -0.12 3.05
C ILE A 125 -12.78 -0.56 4.49
N LEU A 126 -11.79 -1.43 4.70
CA LEU A 126 -11.39 -1.86 6.04
C LEU A 126 -10.83 -0.71 6.87
N ALA A 127 -10.03 0.19 6.28
CA ALA A 127 -9.54 1.38 6.99
C ALA A 127 -10.67 2.34 7.38
N LEU A 128 -11.82 2.28 6.72
CA LEU A 128 -12.97 3.13 7.04
C LEU A 128 -13.82 2.62 8.22
N ILE A 129 -13.60 1.39 8.70
CA ILE A 129 -14.42 0.75 9.75
C ILE A 129 -14.64 1.66 10.98
N PRO A 130 -13.60 2.29 11.58
CA PRO A 130 -13.80 3.16 12.73
C PRO A 130 -14.75 4.34 12.48
N PHE A 131 -14.75 4.88 11.26
CA PHE A 131 -15.61 6.01 10.90
C PHE A 131 -17.03 5.59 10.54
N LEU A 132 -17.22 4.33 10.09
CA LEU A 132 -18.54 3.74 9.86
C LEU A 132 -19.21 3.28 11.17
N LYS A 133 -18.42 3.03 12.21
CA LYS A 133 -18.87 2.56 13.54
C LYS A 133 -18.30 3.44 14.66
N PRO A 134 -18.54 4.77 14.63
CA PRO A 134 -17.91 5.69 15.58
C PRO A 134 -18.22 5.34 17.04
N ASP A 135 -19.42 4.85 17.34
CA ASP A 135 -19.84 4.45 18.71
C ASP A 135 -18.98 3.32 19.31
N LEU A 136 -18.30 2.53 18.47
CA LEU A 136 -17.47 1.40 18.90
C LEU A 136 -15.97 1.74 18.95
N PHE A 137 -15.53 2.79 18.24
CA PHE A 137 -14.11 3.06 17.99
C PHE A 137 -13.63 4.45 18.39
N SER A 138 -14.54 5.40 18.67
CA SER A 138 -14.16 6.68 19.27
C SER A 138 -13.71 6.45 20.71
N PRO A 139 -12.55 6.99 21.14
CA PRO A 139 -12.24 7.05 22.56
C PRO A 139 -13.31 7.89 23.25
N LYS A 140 -13.88 7.35 24.34
CA LYS A 140 -14.69 8.15 25.27
C LYS A 140 -13.84 9.23 25.93
#